data_AF-A0A1U7WVV3-F1
#
_entry.id   AF-A0A1U7WVV3-F1
#
_cell.length_a   1.000
_cell.length_b   1.000
_cell.length_c   1.000
_cell.angle_alpha   90.00
_cell.angle_beta   90.00
_cell.angle_gamma   90.00
#
_symmetry.space_group_name_H-M   'P 1'
#
loop_
_entity.id
_entity.type
_entity.pdbx_description
1 polymer ?
#
loop_
_entity_poly.entity_id
_entity_poly.type
_entity_poly.pdbx_seq_one_letter_code
_entity_poly.pdbx_strand_id
1 'polypeptide(L)'
;MEPESILGGEDSNSKCKIVYEFRDLKDVLASCWHFVQKLRPKDLPLLSLQEAFVQFTKGYLPFGPFWDHVMGYYKVSLEFSKRVIFLRYEDLKKDSIFHVKKLAEFLGQPFFF
;
A
#
# COMPACT_ATOMS: atom_id res chain seq x y z
N MET A 1 1.93 2.74 -8.44
CA MET A 1 2.93 2.06 -9.28
C MET A 1 2.39 0.67 -9.49
N GLU A 2 2.14 0.26 -10.73
CA GLU A 2 1.41 -0.97 -11.00
C GLU A 2 2.26 -2.20 -10.66
N PRO A 3 1.67 -3.26 -10.08
CA PRO A 3 2.42 -4.44 -9.66
C PRO A 3 3.11 -5.16 -10.83
N GLU A 4 2.49 -5.14 -12.02
CA GLU A 4 3.05 -5.71 -13.26
C GLU A 4 4.38 -5.05 -13.66
N SER A 5 4.56 -3.77 -13.35
CA SER A 5 5.80 -3.04 -13.64
C SER A 5 6.99 -3.46 -12.77
N ILE A 6 6.73 -4.07 -11.61
CA ILE A 6 7.76 -4.42 -10.61
C ILE A 6 8.17 -5.88 -10.71
N LEU A 7 7.22 -6.76 -11.06
CA LEU A 7 7.48 -8.19 -11.05
C LEU A 7 8.35 -8.65 -12.22
N GLY A 8 8.32 -7.91 -13.34
CA GLY A 8 8.84 -8.36 -14.63
C GLY A 8 7.95 -9.45 -15.25
N GLY A 9 8.16 -9.79 -16.52
CA GLY A 9 7.48 -10.94 -17.16
C GLY A 9 7.84 -12.28 -16.51
N GLU A 10 7.19 -13.36 -16.95
CA GLU A 10 7.40 -14.74 -16.42
C GLU A 10 8.89 -15.17 -16.41
N ASP A 11 9.71 -14.65 -17.33
CA ASP A 11 11.15 -14.92 -17.44
C ASP A 11 12.06 -14.01 -16.59
N SER A 12 11.47 -13.14 -15.76
CA SER A 12 12.27 -12.25 -14.92
C SER A 12 12.94 -13.03 -13.79
N ASN A 13 14.25 -13.21 -13.91
CA ASN A 13 15.11 -13.82 -12.87
C ASN A 13 15.28 -12.91 -11.62
N SER A 14 14.33 -12.00 -11.39
CA SER A 14 14.34 -11.03 -10.30
C SER A 14 13.99 -11.73 -8.99
N LYS A 15 14.99 -11.85 -8.11
CA LYS A 15 14.82 -12.32 -6.72
C LYS A 15 14.20 -11.24 -5.81
N CYS A 16 13.73 -10.12 -6.37
CA CYS A 16 13.17 -9.03 -5.60
C CYS A 16 11.88 -9.47 -4.90
N LYS A 17 11.79 -9.17 -3.61
CA LYS A 17 10.62 -9.40 -2.77
C LYS A 17 9.85 -8.09 -2.62
N ILE A 18 8.53 -8.17 -2.67
CA ILE A 18 7.61 -7.05 -2.54
C ILE A 18 6.85 -7.21 -1.23
N VAL A 19 6.80 -6.12 -0.47
CA VAL A 19 5.96 -6.01 0.72
C VAL A 19 4.89 -4.98 0.39
N TYR A 20 3.65 -5.44 0.26
CA TYR A 20 2.52 -4.57 0.02
C TYR A 20 1.68 -4.44 1.28
N GLU A 21 1.37 -3.20 1.65
CA GLU A 21 0.50 -2.88 2.78
C GLU A 21 -0.76 -2.17 2.27
N PHE A 22 -1.91 -2.55 2.80
CA PHE A 22 -3.17 -1.84 2.60
C PHE A 22 -3.83 -1.53 3.94
N ARG A 23 -4.67 -0.50 3.91
CA ARG A 23 -5.36 0.04 5.08
C ARG A 23 -6.83 0.28 4.75
N ASP A 24 -7.68 0.40 5.78
CA ASP A 24 -9.08 0.81 5.61
C ASP A 24 -9.20 2.09 4.77
N LEU A 25 -10.15 2.09 3.84
CA LEU A 25 -10.35 3.17 2.87
C LEU A 25 -10.55 4.54 3.53
N LYS A 26 -11.33 4.60 4.61
CA LYS A 26 -11.68 5.86 5.29
C LYS A 26 -10.45 6.44 5.96
N ASP A 27 -9.66 5.56 6.55
CA ASP A 27 -8.40 5.90 7.19
C ASP A 27 -7.34 6.39 6.18
N VAL A 28 -7.27 5.76 5.01
CA VAL A 28 -6.42 6.21 3.90
C VAL A 28 -6.83 7.60 3.42
N LEU A 29 -8.13 7.84 3.23
CA LEU A 29 -8.63 9.15 2.83
C LEU A 29 -8.28 10.23 3.86
N ALA A 30 -8.56 9.98 5.15
CA ALA A 30 -8.27 10.94 6.21
C ALA A 30 -6.77 11.25 6.27
N SER A 31 -5.93 10.22 6.19
CA SER A 31 -4.47 10.36 6.18
C SER A 31 -3.97 11.15 4.96
N CYS A 32 -4.47 10.81 3.77
CA CYS A 32 -4.10 11.48 2.52
C CYS A 32 -4.54 12.95 2.53
N TRP A 33 -5.75 13.24 3.00
CA TRP A 33 -6.25 14.60 3.14
C TRP A 33 -5.34 15.44 4.04
N HIS A 34 -5.00 14.96 5.23
CA HIS A 34 -4.06 15.64 6.13
C HIS A 34 -2.67 15.83 5.50
N PHE A 35 -2.18 14.84 4.75
CA PHE A 35 -0.90 14.91 4.08
C PHE A 35 -0.87 15.97 2.98
N VAL A 36 -1.86 15.96 2.08
CA VAL A 36 -2.00 16.95 1.00
C VAL A 36 -2.16 18.36 1.56
N GLN A 37 -2.96 18.54 2.62
CA GLN A 37 -3.13 19.84 3.28
C GLN A 37 -1.81 20.41 3.81
N LYS A 38 -0.91 19.56 4.31
CA LYS A 38 0.42 19.97 4.81
C LYS A 38 1.42 20.29 3.71
N LEU A 39 1.35 19.59 2.56
CA LEU A 39 2.24 19.80 1.43
C LEU A 39 1.79 20.94 0.49
N ARG A 40 0.54 21.36 0.59
CA ARG A 40 -0.05 22.39 -0.25
C ARG A 40 0.74 23.72 -0.17
N PRO A 41 1.07 24.36 -1.30
CA PRO A 41 1.55 25.75 -1.31
C PRO A 41 0.57 26.66 -0.59
N LYS A 42 1.03 27.55 0.30
CA LYS A 42 0.15 28.34 1.20
C LYS A 42 -0.87 29.21 0.45
N ASP A 43 -0.54 29.62 -0.78
CA ASP A 43 -1.34 30.55 -1.59
C ASP A 43 -2.57 29.91 -2.26
N LEU A 44 -2.67 28.58 -2.26
CA LEU A 44 -3.87 27.87 -2.75
C LEU A 44 -5.02 27.92 -1.71
N PRO A 45 -6.25 27.56 -2.08
CA PRO A 45 -7.30 27.31 -1.09
C PRO A 45 -7.07 25.97 -0.36
N LEU A 46 -7.58 25.84 0.86
CA LEU A 46 -7.63 24.54 1.54
C LEU A 46 -8.55 23.60 0.77
N LEU A 47 -8.14 22.33 0.66
CA LEU A 47 -8.99 21.29 0.11
C LEU A 47 -9.94 20.84 1.21
N SER A 48 -11.25 20.97 1.03
CA SER A 48 -12.20 20.44 2.01
C SER A 48 -12.17 18.90 2.01
N LEU A 49 -12.56 18.28 3.14
CA LEU A 49 -12.64 16.82 3.22
C LEU A 49 -13.66 16.24 2.23
N GLN A 50 -14.75 16.96 1.96
CA GLN A 50 -15.77 16.54 1.00
C GLN A 50 -15.23 16.54 -0.43
N GLU A 51 -14.50 17.59 -0.84
CA GLU A 51 -13.84 17.62 -2.15
C GLU A 51 -12.79 16.53 -2.26
N ALA A 52 -12.01 16.29 -1.20
CA ALA A 52 -11.03 15.21 -1.18
C ALA A 52 -11.70 13.83 -1.34
N PHE A 53 -12.84 13.60 -0.69
CA PHE A 53 -13.62 12.38 -0.86
C PHE A 53 -14.09 12.20 -2.31
N VAL A 54 -14.62 13.25 -2.94
CA VAL A 54 -15.04 13.20 -4.35
C VAL A 54 -13.85 12.95 -5.29
N GLN A 55 -12.71 13.60 -5.06
CA GLN A 55 -11.51 13.36 -5.86
C GLN A 55 -10.97 11.94 -5.66
N PHE A 56 -10.94 11.46 -4.43
CA PHE A 56 -10.47 10.12 -4.09
C PHE A 56 -11.33 9.03 -4.72
N THR A 57 -12.65 9.14 -4.64
CA THR A 57 -13.59 8.20 -5.27
C THR A 57 -13.50 8.20 -6.80
N LYS A 58 -13.10 9.32 -7.40
CA LYS A 58 -12.82 9.41 -8.84
C LYS A 58 -11.40 8.96 -9.22
N GLY A 59 -10.57 8.58 -8.24
CA GLY A 59 -9.18 8.16 -8.47
C GLY A 59 -8.22 9.32 -8.79
N TYR A 60 -8.61 10.57 -8.52
CA TYR A 60 -7.79 11.75 -8.84
C TYR A 60 -6.74 12.11 -7.78
N LEU A 61 -6.81 11.48 -6.59
CA LEU A 61 -5.71 11.58 -5.63
C LEU A 61 -4.53 10.69 -6.06
N PRO A 62 -3.30 11.03 -5.67
CA PRO A 62 -2.12 10.27 -6.04
C PRO A 62 -2.27 8.77 -5.78
N PHE A 63 -1.79 7.96 -6.73
CA PHE A 63 -1.84 6.49 -6.67
C PHE A 63 -3.25 5.89 -6.71
N GLY A 64 -4.27 6.66 -7.11
CA GLY A 64 -5.60 6.16 -7.42
C GLY A 64 -5.68 5.52 -8.82
N PRO A 65 -6.75 4.75 -9.12
CA PRO A 65 -7.86 4.40 -8.23
C PRO A 65 -7.47 3.42 -7.12
N PHE A 66 -7.94 3.68 -5.89
CA PHE A 66 -7.52 2.92 -4.71
C PHE A 66 -7.80 1.41 -4.82
N TRP A 67 -9.02 1.05 -5.25
CA TRP A 67 -9.42 -0.35 -5.30
C TRP A 67 -8.65 -1.13 -6.36
N ASP A 68 -8.40 -0.51 -7.51
CA ASP A 68 -7.60 -1.13 -8.58
C ASP A 68 -6.18 -1.40 -8.09
N HIS A 69 -5.59 -0.44 -7.38
CA HIS A 69 -4.26 -0.58 -6.78
C HIS A 69 -4.23 -1.74 -5.77
N VAL A 70 -5.15 -1.75 -4.79
CA VAL A 70 -5.21 -2.82 -3.77
C VAL A 70 -5.48 -4.19 -4.40
N MET A 71 -6.42 -4.28 -5.34
CA MET A 71 -6.80 -5.54 -5.98
C MET A 71 -5.71 -6.06 -6.92
N GLY A 72 -4.97 -5.18 -7.59
CA GLY A 72 -3.81 -5.56 -8.41
C GLY A 72 -2.76 -6.29 -7.58
N TYR A 73 -2.33 -5.68 -6.46
CA TYR A 73 -1.36 -6.32 -5.56
C TYR A 73 -1.92 -7.54 -4.84
N TYR A 74 -3.22 -7.56 -4.54
CA TYR A 74 -3.85 -8.76 -3.97
C TYR A 74 -3.75 -9.95 -4.93
N LYS A 75 -4.13 -9.79 -6.20
CA LYS A 75 -4.03 -10.86 -7.23
C LYS A 75 -2.60 -11.36 -7.39
N VAL A 76 -1.67 -10.42 -7.53
CA VAL A 76 -0.23 -10.69 -7.62
C VAL A 76 0.31 -11.43 -6.40
N SER A 77 -0.20 -11.13 -5.20
CA SER A 77 0.20 -11.85 -3.97
C SER A 77 -0.24 -13.30 -3.95
N LEU A 78 -1.35 -13.63 -4.62
CA LEU A 78 -1.82 -15.00 -4.78
C LEU A 78 -0.94 -15.77 -5.77
N GLU A 79 -0.59 -15.15 -6.90
CA GLU A 79 0.22 -15.75 -7.94
C GLU A 79 1.70 -15.92 -7.53
N PHE A 80 2.26 -14.91 -6.86
CA PHE A 80 3.67 -14.86 -6.47
C PHE A 80 3.87 -14.85 -4.95
N SER A 81 3.16 -15.71 -4.22
CA SER A 81 3.16 -15.75 -2.74
C SER A 81 4.54 -15.89 -2.07
N LYS A 82 5.54 -16.42 -2.77
CA LYS A 82 6.95 -16.48 -2.28
C LYS A 82 7.72 -15.16 -2.46
N ARG A 83 7.28 -14.30 -3.38
CA ARG A 83 7.90 -13.00 -3.71
C ARG A 83 7.10 -11.81 -3.22
N VAL A 84 5.82 -11.98 -2.90
CA VAL A 84 4.93 -10.88 -2.52
C VAL A 84 4.21 -11.25 -1.23
N ILE A 85 4.37 -10.40 -0.21
CA ILE A 85 3.56 -10.48 1.01
C ILE A 85 2.56 -9.33 1.02
N PHE A 86 1.29 -9.66 1.28
CA PHE A 86 0.18 -8.73 1.34
C PHE A 86 -0.26 -8.58 2.80
N LEU A 87 -0.15 -7.37 3.34
CA LEU A 87 -0.32 -7.06 4.75
C LEU A 87 -1.41 -6.01 4.95
N ARG A 88 -2.17 -6.15 6.02
CA ARG A 88 -3.17 -5.18 6.43
C ARG A 88 -2.66 -4.33 7.58
N TYR A 89 -2.69 -3.01 7.45
CA TYR A 89 -2.20 -2.08 8.48
C TYR A 89 -2.85 -2.28 9.85
N GLU A 90 -4.15 -2.54 9.89
CA GLU A 90 -4.85 -2.75 11.17
C GLU A 90 -4.34 -4.00 11.91
N ASP A 91 -3.96 -5.05 11.18
CA ASP A 91 -3.39 -6.26 11.76
C ASP A 91 -1.96 -5.99 12.26
N LEU A 92 -1.16 -5.24 11.48
CA LEU A 92 0.18 -4.77 11.91
C LEU A 92 0.12 -3.97 13.21
N LYS A 93 -0.91 -3.14 13.38
CA LYS A 93 -1.13 -2.38 14.61
C LYS A 93 -1.58 -3.25 15.78
N LYS A 94 -2.39 -4.27 15.51
CA LYS A 94 -2.96 -5.14 16.54
C LYS A 94 -1.92 -6.07 17.15
N ASP A 95 -1.04 -6.64 16.32
CA ASP A 95 0.04 -7.53 16.76
C ASP A 95 1.33 -7.28 15.96
N SER A 96 2.03 -6.21 16.33
CA SER A 96 3.25 -5.80 15.64
C SER A 96 4.36 -6.84 15.75
N ILE A 97 4.47 -7.55 16.88
CA ILE A 97 5.53 -8.54 17.12
C ILE A 97 5.37 -9.70 16.14
N PHE A 98 4.15 -10.25 16.03
CA PHE A 98 3.87 -11.35 15.11
C PHE A 98 4.16 -10.95 13.66
N HIS A 99 3.66 -9.79 13.22
CA HIS A 99 3.82 -9.37 11.84
C HIS A 99 5.26 -8.98 11.47
N VAL A 100 6.02 -8.41 12.40
CA VAL A 100 7.46 -8.13 12.19
C VAL A 100 8.25 -9.43 12.09
N LYS A 101 7.96 -10.45 12.91
CA LYS A 101 8.56 -11.79 12.77
C LYS A 101 8.23 -12.41 11.41
N LYS A 102 6.96 -12.38 11.01
CA LYS A 102 6.50 -12.87 9.70
C LYS A 102 7.20 -12.15 8.53
N LEU A 103 7.40 -10.84 8.65
CA LEU A 103 8.12 -10.05 7.64
C LEU A 103 9.60 -10.46 7.58
N ALA A 104 10.25 -10.66 8.72
CA ALA A 104 11.63 -11.09 8.81
C ALA A 104 11.85 -12.48 8.19
N GLU A 105 10.95 -13.42 8.48
CA GLU A 105 10.90 -14.74 7.81
C GLU A 105 10.73 -14.61 6.30
N PHE A 106 9.76 -13.80 5.85
CA PHE A 106 9.53 -13.55 4.43
C PHE A 106 10.77 -12.97 3.75
N LEU A 107 11.51 -12.07 4.39
CA LEU A 107 12.75 -11.50 3.87
C LEU A 107 13.93 -12.49 3.92
N GLY A 108 13.82 -13.60 4.66
CA GLY A 108 14.88 -14.60 4.82
C GLY A 108 15.90 -14.19 5.88
N GLN A 109 15.50 -13.37 6.85
CA GLN A 109 16.30 -12.90 7.99
C GLN A 109 15.52 -13.15 9.29
N PRO A 110 15.17 -14.42 9.61
CA PRO A 110 14.35 -14.71 10.78
C PRO A 110 15.06 -14.32 12.07
N PHE A 111 14.26 -13.94 13.05
CA PHE A 111 14.75 -13.67 14.39
C PHE A 111 14.96 -14.98 15.16
N PHE A 112 16.16 -15.15 15.73
CA PHE A 112 16.50 -16.29 16.58
C PHE A 112 16.56 -15.82 18.03
N PHE A 113 15.42 -15.67 18.69
CA PHE A 113 15.33 -15.37 20.11
C PHE A 113 14.11 -16.02 20.74
#